data_AF-A0A397V9R5-F1
#
_entry.id   AF-A0A397V9R5-F1
#
_cell.length_a   1.000
_cell.length_b   1.000
_cell.length_c   1.000
_cell.angle_alpha   90.00
_cell.angle_beta   90.00
_cell.angle_gamma   90.00
#
_symmetry.space_group_name_H-M   'P 1'
#
loop_
_entity.id
_entity.type
_entity.pdbx_description
1 polymer ?
#
loop_
_entity_poly.entity_id
_entity_poly.type
_entity_poly.pdbx_seq_one_letter_code
_entity_poly.pdbx_strand_id
1 'polypeptide(L)'
;MSHEHQSLLEAFQHLVSTRPKEKVLMVPNGAEYEEINYQEFDIIINKYANYWICGDSVSGVWNTQEHISLMIKGAQIMKIMPNAYSLNVDWIPVDVASQSIVDISLSAPFVNGGDYVRVNHILNPKHVTWNEFLKSLQQSGIDFKIVSNKEWLNTLLNTPEYQNVDKNPVAALSGFFEKAMSESLEKHEPLFETQKSSSRSLALSNCQKIDAKLIKLYVNHWKNISFLDS
;
A
#
# COMPACT_ATOMS: atom_id res chain seq x y z
N MET A 1 -18.67 6.04 13.76
CA MET A 1 -17.70 5.18 13.04
C MET A 1 -16.33 5.60 13.54
N SER A 2 -15.89 4.96 14.61
CA SER A 2 -15.16 5.61 15.71
C SER A 2 -13.88 4.86 16.03
N HIS A 3 -12.74 5.54 15.95
CA HIS A 3 -11.42 5.27 16.54
C HIS A 3 -10.74 3.89 16.35
N GLU A 4 -11.45 2.76 16.30
CA GLU A 4 -10.87 1.40 16.27
C GLU A 4 -10.16 1.06 14.95
N HIS A 5 -10.70 1.52 13.81
CA HIS A 5 -10.07 1.27 12.50
C HIS A 5 -8.78 2.07 12.31
N GLN A 6 -8.70 3.26 12.91
CA GLN A 6 -7.51 4.11 12.85
C GLN A 6 -6.38 3.50 13.69
N SER A 7 -6.68 2.92 14.86
CA SER A 7 -5.70 2.22 15.68
C SER A 7 -5.13 0.96 15.02
N LEU A 8 -5.93 0.22 14.24
CA LEU A 8 -5.44 -0.96 13.54
C LEU A 8 -4.48 -0.57 12.41
N LEU A 9 -4.84 0.42 11.59
CA LEU A 9 -3.98 0.92 10.52
C LEU A 9 -2.64 1.44 11.06
N GLU A 10 -2.65 2.20 12.15
CA GLU A 10 -1.46 2.72 12.81
C GLU A 10 -0.59 1.60 13.41
N ALA A 11 -1.20 0.62 14.08
CA ALA A 11 -0.49 -0.55 14.60
C ALA A 11 0.14 -1.38 13.48
N PHE A 12 -0.55 -1.55 12.35
CA PHE A 12 -0.02 -2.22 11.17
C PHE A 12 1.13 -1.45 10.53
N GLN A 13 0.99 -0.13 10.34
CA GLN A 13 2.05 0.73 9.81
C GLN A 13 3.29 0.71 10.72
N HIS A 14 3.11 0.70 12.04
CA HIS A 14 4.20 0.58 13.01
C HIS A 14 4.98 -0.74 12.82
N LEU A 15 4.27 -1.87 12.80
CA LEU A 15 4.85 -3.20 12.62
C LEU A 15 5.61 -3.36 11.28
N VAL A 16 5.14 -2.68 10.23
CA VAL A 16 5.80 -2.62 8.91
C VAL A 16 7.02 -1.69 8.91
N SER A 17 7.04 -0.64 9.73
CA SER A 17 8.10 0.38 9.77
C SER A 17 9.34 -0.04 10.56
N THR A 18 9.18 -0.86 11.62
CA THR A 18 10.24 -1.32 12.50
C THR A 18 10.89 -2.60 11.96
N ARG A 19 11.89 -2.49 11.08
CA ARG A 19 12.83 -3.61 10.82
C ARG A 19 14.13 -3.41 11.58
N PRO A 20 14.56 -4.38 12.39
CA PRO A 20 15.98 -4.57 12.69
C PRO A 20 16.70 -5.13 11.45
N LYS A 21 17.99 -4.84 11.31
CA LYS A 21 18.86 -5.43 10.27
C LYS A 21 19.18 -6.91 10.52
N GLU A 22 18.78 -7.43 11.67
CA GLU A 22 19.03 -8.79 12.12
C GLU A 22 17.76 -9.64 12.12
N LYS A 23 17.93 -10.95 12.31
CA LYS A 23 16.86 -11.95 12.18
C LYS A 23 15.82 -11.93 13.31
N VAL A 24 15.63 -10.78 13.93
CA VAL A 24 15.01 -10.63 15.24
C VAL A 24 14.01 -9.48 15.16
N LEU A 25 12.83 -9.64 15.77
CA LEU A 25 11.80 -8.64 15.99
C LEU A 25 11.75 -8.31 17.48
N MET A 26 11.63 -7.02 17.83
CA MET A 26 11.45 -6.57 19.21
C MET A 26 9.96 -6.51 19.54
N VAL A 27 9.48 -7.35 20.45
CA VAL A 27 8.06 -7.40 20.83
C VAL A 27 7.90 -6.88 22.27
N PRO A 28 6.89 -6.02 22.57
CA PRO A 28 6.65 -5.54 23.92
C PRO A 28 6.22 -6.67 24.87
N ASN A 29 6.89 -6.79 26.02
CA ASN A 29 6.54 -7.69 27.11
C ASN A 29 6.46 -6.87 28.42
N GLY A 30 5.28 -6.31 28.69
CA GLY A 30 5.10 -5.37 29.81
C GLY A 30 5.82 -4.04 29.58
N ALA A 31 6.75 -3.68 30.46
CA ALA A 31 7.55 -2.44 30.38
C ALA A 31 8.88 -2.62 29.62
N GLU A 32 9.16 -3.83 29.14
CA GLU A 32 10.40 -4.19 28.45
C GLU A 32 10.12 -4.67 27.02
N TYR A 33 11.17 -4.77 26.21
CA TYR A 33 11.12 -5.30 24.85
C TYR A 33 11.98 -6.57 24.77
N GLU A 34 11.43 -7.63 24.16
CA GLU A 34 12.09 -8.93 23.99
C GLU A 34 12.47 -9.17 22.52
N GLU A 35 13.66 -9.75 22.31
CA GLU A 35 14.21 -10.14 21.01
C GLU A 35 13.66 -11.51 20.56
N ILE A 36 12.87 -11.57 19.49
CA ILE A 36 12.29 -12.82 18.96
C ILE A 36 12.77 -13.11 17.53
N ASN A 37 13.27 -14.32 17.28
CA ASN A 37 13.72 -14.76 15.95
C ASN A 37 12.52 -14.96 14.99
N TYR A 38 12.52 -14.31 13.82
CA TYR A 38 11.35 -14.36 12.95
C TYR A 38 11.08 -15.73 12.29
N GLN A 39 11.99 -16.70 12.45
CA GLN A 39 11.74 -18.09 12.06
C GLN A 39 10.66 -18.78 12.90
N GLU A 40 10.19 -18.12 13.97
CA GLU A 40 9.17 -18.60 14.90
C GLU A 40 7.78 -17.96 14.68
N PHE A 41 7.62 -17.03 13.73
CA PHE A 41 6.30 -16.41 13.46
C PHE A 41 5.53 -17.11 12.35
N ASP A 42 4.21 -17.24 12.55
CA ASP A 42 3.25 -17.85 11.62
C ASP A 42 2.76 -16.89 10.50
N ILE A 43 3.13 -15.60 10.56
CA ILE A 43 2.65 -14.55 9.65
C ILE A 43 3.79 -13.62 9.24
N ILE A 44 4.12 -13.61 7.94
CA ILE A 44 5.02 -12.61 7.34
C ILE A 44 4.21 -11.70 6.42
N ILE A 45 3.91 -10.49 6.88
CA ILE A 45 3.38 -9.44 6.00
C ILE A 45 4.57 -8.91 5.19
N ASN A 46 4.64 -9.27 3.91
CA ASN A 46 5.85 -9.05 3.13
C ASN A 46 5.93 -7.61 2.60
N LYS A 47 6.88 -6.84 3.13
CA LYS A 47 7.23 -5.47 2.72
C LYS A 47 8.28 -5.48 1.60
N TYR A 48 7.96 -6.04 0.44
CA TYR A 48 8.71 -5.65 -0.76
C TYR A 48 8.20 -4.27 -1.20
N ALA A 49 9.09 -3.43 -1.75
CA ALA A 49 8.90 -1.99 -1.91
C ALA A 49 7.63 -1.54 -2.67
N ASN A 50 6.94 -2.47 -3.35
CA ASN A 50 5.77 -2.19 -4.19
C ASN A 50 4.48 -2.90 -3.74
N TYR A 51 4.51 -3.60 -2.61
CA TYR A 51 3.34 -4.27 -2.03
C TYR A 51 2.77 -3.44 -0.89
N TRP A 52 1.83 -2.57 -1.26
CA TRP A 52 1.25 -1.61 -0.36
C TRP A 52 -0.09 -2.10 0.18
N ILE A 53 -0.37 -1.73 1.42
CA ILE A 53 -1.73 -1.75 1.95
C ILE A 53 -2.38 -0.45 1.47
N CYS A 54 -3.53 -0.56 0.81
CA CYS A 54 -4.31 0.58 0.36
C CYS A 54 -5.53 0.78 1.25
N GLY A 55 -6.38 1.73 0.87
CA GLY A 55 -7.58 2.09 1.63
C GLY A 55 -8.53 0.92 1.89
N ASP A 56 -9.50 1.19 2.75
CA ASP A 56 -10.56 0.25 3.10
C ASP A 56 -11.55 0.07 1.93
N SER A 57 -11.81 -1.19 1.54
CA SER A 57 -12.58 -1.51 0.34
C SER A 57 -14.08 -1.24 0.44
N VAL A 58 -14.57 -0.88 1.63
CA VAL A 58 -15.99 -0.65 1.92
C VAL A 58 -16.27 0.83 2.16
N SER A 59 -15.48 1.47 3.00
CA SER A 59 -15.63 2.87 3.42
C SER A 59 -14.84 3.85 2.56
N GLY A 60 -13.80 3.38 1.86
CA GLY A 60 -12.90 4.21 1.08
C GLY A 60 -11.86 4.97 1.89
N VAL A 61 -11.81 4.77 3.21
CA VAL A 61 -10.87 5.46 4.10
C VAL A 61 -9.45 5.06 3.72
N TRP A 62 -8.63 6.05 3.36
CA TRP A 62 -7.21 5.85 3.05
C TRP A 62 -6.39 7.04 3.53
N ASN A 63 -5.29 6.76 4.23
CA ASN A 63 -4.37 7.73 4.81
C ASN A 63 -3.88 8.77 3.79
N THR A 64 -4.11 10.05 4.09
CA THR A 64 -3.77 11.19 3.24
C THR A 64 -2.29 11.57 3.29
N GLN A 65 -1.52 10.97 4.19
CA GLN A 65 -0.07 11.21 4.35
C GLN A 65 0.79 10.15 3.64
N GLU A 66 0.17 9.16 2.99
CA GLU A 66 0.89 8.14 2.23
C GLU A 66 1.28 8.64 0.83
N HIS A 67 2.40 8.13 0.33
CA HIS A 67 2.99 8.57 -0.93
C HIS A 67 2.05 8.46 -2.15
N ILE A 68 1.19 7.41 -2.24
CA ILE A 68 0.20 7.31 -3.32
C ILE A 68 -0.88 8.39 -3.19
N SER A 69 -1.46 8.56 -2.00
CA SER A 69 -2.48 9.58 -1.72
C SER A 69 -1.95 10.98 -2.05
N LEU A 70 -0.72 11.27 -1.62
CA LEU A 70 -0.03 12.53 -1.91
C LEU A 70 0.26 12.70 -3.41
N MET A 71 0.68 11.63 -4.11
CA MET A 71 0.88 11.67 -5.56
C MET A 71 -0.43 11.96 -6.30
N ILE A 72 -1.56 11.38 -5.89
CA ILE A 72 -2.88 11.63 -6.47
C ILE A 72 -3.33 13.08 -6.21
N LYS A 73 -3.10 13.63 -5.00
CA LYS A 73 -3.33 15.06 -4.75
C LYS A 73 -2.45 15.93 -5.64
N GLY A 74 -1.17 15.56 -5.79
CA GLY A 74 -0.24 16.21 -6.70
C GLY A 74 -0.71 16.18 -8.15
N ALA A 75 -1.35 15.08 -8.60
CA ALA A 75 -1.93 14.98 -9.94
C ALA A 75 -3.01 16.04 -10.19
N GLN A 76 -3.85 16.33 -9.19
CA GLN A 76 -4.89 17.34 -9.29
C GLN A 76 -4.32 18.77 -9.46
N ILE A 77 -3.15 19.02 -8.85
CA ILE A 77 -2.46 20.32 -8.82
C ILE A 77 -1.57 20.49 -10.06
N MET A 78 -0.65 19.54 -10.28
CA MET A 78 0.35 19.58 -11.35
C MET A 78 -0.21 19.14 -12.71
N LYS A 79 -1.39 18.51 -12.73
CA LYS A 79 -2.06 17.96 -13.92
C LYS A 79 -1.22 16.92 -14.67
N ILE A 80 -0.31 16.23 -13.98
CA ILE A 80 0.55 15.19 -14.55
C ILE A 80 0.74 14.00 -13.59
N MET A 81 0.92 12.81 -14.16
CA MET A 81 1.27 11.57 -13.46
C MET A 81 2.42 10.85 -14.16
N PRO A 82 3.33 10.20 -13.41
CA PRO A 82 4.43 9.42 -13.97
C PRO A 82 3.90 8.13 -14.62
N ASN A 83 4.43 7.77 -15.79
CA ASN A 83 4.02 6.60 -16.57
C ASN A 83 4.58 5.26 -16.07
N ALA A 84 5.62 5.28 -15.25
CA ALA A 84 6.37 4.10 -14.86
C ALA A 84 6.83 4.19 -13.40
N TYR A 85 6.01 4.76 -12.51
CA TYR A 85 6.34 4.81 -11.08
C TYR A 85 6.39 3.41 -10.46
N SER A 86 5.53 2.50 -10.94
CA SER A 86 5.49 1.10 -10.55
C SER A 86 5.22 0.23 -11.79
N LEU A 87 5.58 -1.05 -11.72
CA LEU A 87 5.19 -2.03 -12.72
C LEU A 87 3.76 -2.51 -12.46
N ASN A 88 3.49 -2.92 -11.21
CA ASN A 88 2.23 -3.51 -10.79
C ASN A 88 1.63 -2.81 -9.56
N VAL A 89 0.31 -2.78 -9.52
CA VAL A 89 -0.54 -2.26 -8.44
C VAL A 89 -1.18 -3.46 -7.75
N ASP A 90 -0.34 -4.24 -7.08
CA ASP A 90 -0.74 -5.45 -6.34
C ASP A 90 -1.14 -5.11 -4.90
N TRP A 91 -1.75 -3.93 -4.72
CA TRP A 91 -2.10 -3.41 -3.42
C TRP A 91 -3.28 -4.18 -2.83
N ILE A 92 -3.22 -4.39 -1.51
CA ILE A 92 -4.28 -5.07 -0.78
C ILE A 92 -5.06 -4.06 0.07
N PRO A 93 -6.40 -4.04 0.02
CA PRO A 93 -7.19 -3.21 0.93
C PRO A 93 -6.95 -3.58 2.39
N VAL A 94 -6.92 -2.59 3.29
CA VAL A 94 -6.59 -2.81 4.72
C VAL A 94 -7.58 -3.74 5.43
N ASP A 95 -8.87 -3.67 5.09
CA ASP A 95 -9.92 -4.56 5.60
C ASP A 95 -9.70 -6.01 5.15
N VAL A 96 -9.28 -6.21 3.91
CA VAL A 96 -8.94 -7.54 3.40
C VAL A 96 -7.67 -8.09 4.06
N ALA A 97 -6.63 -7.25 4.20
CA ALA A 97 -5.39 -7.63 4.84
C ALA A 97 -5.61 -8.02 6.31
N SER A 98 -6.31 -7.18 7.07
CA SER A 98 -6.61 -7.42 8.48
C SER A 98 -7.49 -8.66 8.68
N GLN A 99 -8.57 -8.83 7.91
CA GLN A 99 -9.39 -10.03 7.98
C GLN A 99 -8.59 -11.28 7.63
N SER A 100 -7.69 -11.20 6.66
CA SER A 100 -6.82 -12.34 6.30
C SER A 100 -5.87 -12.74 7.41
N ILE A 101 -5.35 -11.77 8.16
CA ILE A 101 -4.50 -12.03 9.33
C ILE A 101 -5.31 -12.76 10.40
N VAL A 102 -6.54 -12.30 10.66
CA VAL A 102 -7.45 -12.95 11.62
C VAL A 102 -7.77 -14.38 11.17
N ASP A 103 -8.19 -14.57 9.92
CA ASP A 103 -8.51 -15.87 9.34
C ASP A 103 -7.33 -16.85 9.47
N ILE A 104 -6.12 -16.39 9.13
CA ILE A 104 -4.89 -17.19 9.17
C ILE A 104 -4.45 -17.51 10.61
N SER A 105 -4.58 -16.54 11.53
CA SER A 105 -4.22 -16.71 12.94
C SER A 105 -5.16 -17.66 13.68
N LEU A 106 -6.44 -17.64 13.32
CA LEU A 106 -7.49 -18.43 13.97
C LEU A 106 -7.74 -19.78 13.28
N SER A 107 -7.24 -19.98 12.06
CA SER A 107 -7.35 -21.30 11.41
C SER A 107 -6.48 -22.30 12.18
N ALA A 108 -7.12 -23.38 12.66
CA ALA A 108 -6.42 -24.45 13.35
C ALA A 108 -5.22 -24.94 12.51
N PRO A 109 -4.07 -25.26 13.13
CA PRO A 109 -2.95 -25.83 12.39
C PRO A 109 -3.44 -27.08 11.66
N PHE A 110 -2.98 -27.31 10.43
CA PHE A 110 -3.14 -28.63 9.80
C PHE A 110 -2.38 -29.64 10.68
N VAL A 111 -3.08 -30.27 11.62
CA VAL A 111 -2.54 -31.34 12.49
C VAL A 111 -2.31 -32.64 11.69
N ASN A 112 -2.65 -32.67 10.40
CA ASN A 112 -2.45 -33.84 9.57
C ASN A 112 -1.20 -33.70 8.70
N GLY A 113 -0.06 -34.16 9.21
CA GLY A 113 1.04 -34.62 8.35
C GLY A 113 2.31 -33.76 8.24
N GLY A 114 2.51 -32.77 9.09
CA GLY A 114 3.81 -32.06 9.19
C GLY A 114 4.00 -30.85 8.28
N ASP A 115 2.96 -30.42 7.56
CA ASP A 115 3.00 -29.25 6.68
C ASP A 115 2.61 -27.97 7.46
N TYR A 116 3.52 -27.48 8.30
CA TYR A 116 3.37 -26.17 8.93
C TYR A 116 3.68 -25.09 7.88
N VAL A 117 2.65 -24.46 7.31
CA VAL A 117 2.82 -23.24 6.49
C VAL A 117 3.15 -22.09 7.43
N ARG A 118 4.46 -21.90 7.69
CA ARG A 118 5.00 -20.85 8.58
C ARG A 118 4.98 -19.45 7.96
N VAL A 119 4.83 -19.37 6.63
CA VAL A 119 4.90 -18.10 5.89
C VAL A 119 3.66 -17.94 5.02
N ASN A 120 2.94 -16.85 5.22
CA ASN A 120 1.75 -16.48 4.46
C ASN A 120 1.95 -15.14 3.76
N HIS A 121 1.77 -15.11 2.43
CA HIS A 121 1.80 -13.86 1.66
C HIS A 121 0.39 -13.25 1.60
N ILE A 122 0.18 -12.20 2.38
CA ILE A 122 -1.06 -11.42 2.38
C ILE A 122 -0.91 -10.27 1.37
N LEU A 123 -1.12 -10.61 0.10
CA LEU A 123 -1.00 -9.72 -1.05
C LEU A 123 -2.22 -9.89 -1.94
N ASN A 124 -2.58 -8.87 -2.72
CA ASN A 124 -3.71 -9.01 -3.64
C ASN A 124 -3.37 -10.07 -4.71
N PRO A 125 -4.14 -11.16 -4.83
CA PRO A 125 -3.89 -12.19 -5.83
C PRO A 125 -4.20 -11.72 -7.26
N LYS A 126 -4.84 -10.56 -7.42
CA LYS A 126 -5.22 -10.01 -8.73
C LYS A 126 -4.33 -8.83 -9.09
N HIS A 127 -3.52 -9.04 -10.11
CA HIS A 127 -2.59 -8.04 -10.62
C HIS A 127 -3.30 -6.95 -11.43
N VAL A 128 -2.82 -5.71 -11.28
CA VAL A 128 -3.24 -4.54 -12.06
C VAL A 128 -1.98 -3.82 -12.51
N THR A 129 -1.84 -3.52 -13.80
CA THR A 129 -0.69 -2.74 -14.26
C THR A 129 -0.81 -1.28 -13.82
N TRP A 130 0.31 -0.58 -13.65
CA TRP A 130 0.29 0.84 -13.34
C TRP A 130 -0.53 1.67 -14.35
N ASN A 131 -0.45 1.32 -15.65
CA ASN A 131 -1.25 1.99 -16.68
C ASN A 131 -2.77 1.76 -16.53
N GLU A 132 -3.21 0.58 -16.10
CA GLU A 132 -4.63 0.31 -15.80
C GLU A 132 -5.11 1.09 -14.58
N PHE A 133 -4.25 1.21 -13.56
CA PHE A 133 -4.51 2.07 -12.41
C PHE A 133 -4.68 3.54 -12.82
N LEU A 134 -3.78 4.09 -13.65
CA LEU A 134 -3.90 5.46 -14.16
C LEU A 134 -5.20 5.69 -14.93
N LYS A 135 -5.61 4.74 -15.79
CA LYS A 135 -6.90 4.81 -16.50
C LYS A 135 -8.09 4.81 -15.54
N SER A 136 -8.04 3.96 -14.51
CA SER A 136 -9.09 3.87 -13.51
C SER A 136 -9.19 5.12 -12.65
N LEU A 137 -8.05 5.77 -12.37
CA LEU A 137 -7.99 7.06 -11.68
C LEU A 137 -8.60 8.19 -12.52
N GLN A 138 -8.32 8.23 -13.83
CA GLN A 138 -8.96 9.18 -14.76
C GLN A 138 -10.49 8.96 -14.83
N GLN A 139 -10.94 7.72 -14.92
CA GLN A 139 -12.37 7.35 -14.89
C GLN A 139 -13.06 7.74 -13.57
N SER A 140 -12.29 7.87 -12.49
CA SER A 140 -12.77 8.30 -11.18
C SER A 140 -12.86 9.83 -11.04
N GLY A 141 -12.49 10.58 -12.08
CA GLY A 141 -12.65 12.03 -12.15
C GLY A 141 -11.41 12.85 -11.78
N ILE A 142 -10.22 12.23 -11.75
CA ILE A 142 -8.96 12.97 -11.60
C ILE A 142 -8.39 13.29 -12.99
N ASP A 143 -8.25 14.57 -13.29
CA ASP A 143 -7.74 15.05 -14.57
C ASP A 143 -6.21 15.27 -14.53
N PHE A 144 -5.49 14.54 -15.38
CA PHE A 144 -4.05 14.64 -15.54
C PHE A 144 -3.58 14.04 -16.87
N LYS A 145 -2.40 14.49 -17.33
CA LYS A 145 -1.64 13.89 -18.43
C LYS A 145 -0.63 12.88 -17.90
N ILE A 146 -0.35 11.84 -18.68
CA ILE A 146 0.68 10.86 -18.35
C ILE A 146 2.01 11.32 -18.97
N VAL A 147 3.06 11.41 -18.16
CA VAL A 147 4.40 11.88 -18.55
C VAL A 147 5.49 10.90 -18.09
N SER A 148 6.73 11.07 -18.54
CA SER A 148 7.84 10.25 -18.05
C SER A 148 8.13 10.49 -16.55
N ASN A 149 8.66 9.50 -15.83
CA ASN A 149 9.12 9.68 -14.44
C ASN A 149 10.08 10.88 -14.30
N LYS A 150 11.01 11.04 -15.26
CA LYS A 150 11.97 12.15 -15.30
C LYS A 150 11.28 13.50 -15.43
N GLU A 151 10.29 13.60 -16.31
CA GLU A 151 9.51 14.82 -16.51
C GLU A 151 8.70 15.16 -15.27
N TRP A 152 7.97 14.19 -14.70
CA TRP A 152 7.21 14.37 -13.47
C TRP A 152 8.08 14.88 -12.32
N LEU A 153 9.23 14.23 -12.10
CA LEU A 153 10.17 14.59 -11.04
C LEU A 153 10.80 15.96 -11.28
N ASN A 154 11.21 16.25 -12.52
CA ASN A 154 11.74 17.57 -12.88
C ASN A 154 10.71 18.68 -12.63
N THR A 155 9.44 18.45 -13.00
CA THR A 155 8.37 19.41 -12.76
C THR A 155 8.17 19.65 -11.25
N LEU A 156 8.18 18.60 -10.44
CA LEU A 156 8.06 18.72 -8.97
C LEU A 156 9.26 19.48 -8.37
N LEU A 157 10.48 19.17 -8.80
CA LEU A 157 11.71 19.69 -8.22
C LEU A 157 12.11 21.10 -8.71
N ASN A 158 11.65 21.52 -9.89
CA ASN A 158 12.13 22.76 -10.51
C ASN A 158 11.03 23.80 -10.76
N THR A 159 9.79 23.56 -10.30
CA THR A 159 8.68 24.52 -10.38
C THR A 159 8.36 25.08 -8.99
N PRO A 160 8.69 26.35 -8.67
CA PRO A 160 8.50 26.91 -7.33
C PRO A 160 7.07 26.81 -6.79
N GLU A 161 6.06 26.90 -7.66
CA GLU A 161 4.65 26.76 -7.28
C GLU A 161 4.33 25.37 -6.72
N TYR A 162 4.95 24.31 -7.26
CA TYR A 162 4.71 22.93 -6.86
C TYR A 162 5.54 22.48 -5.66
N GLN A 163 6.47 23.32 -5.19
CA GLN A 163 7.31 23.01 -4.03
C GLN A 163 6.71 23.49 -2.69
N ASN A 164 5.63 24.26 -2.73
CA ASN A 164 4.93 24.69 -1.53
C ASN A 164 4.17 23.48 -0.92
N VAL A 165 4.68 22.93 0.19
CA VAL A 165 4.11 21.74 0.85
C VAL A 165 2.67 21.96 1.33
N ASP A 166 2.30 23.18 1.73
CA ASP A 166 0.94 23.48 2.19
C ASP A 166 -0.07 23.40 1.03
N LYS A 167 0.36 23.74 -0.19
CA LYS A 167 -0.47 23.68 -1.40
C LYS A 167 -0.38 22.35 -2.12
N ASN A 168 0.83 21.79 -2.20
CA ASN A 168 1.17 20.55 -2.89
C ASN A 168 1.91 19.61 -1.93
N PRO A 169 1.18 18.87 -1.07
CA PRO A 169 1.78 18.01 -0.05
C PRO A 169 2.75 16.95 -0.56
N VAL A 170 2.66 16.55 -1.84
CA VAL A 170 3.62 15.62 -2.47
C VAL A 170 5.06 16.15 -2.44
N ALA A 171 5.26 17.47 -2.38
CA ALA A 171 6.56 18.10 -2.32
C ALA A 171 7.37 17.69 -1.07
N ALA A 172 6.69 17.34 0.04
CA ALA A 172 7.33 16.82 1.24
C ALA A 172 8.06 15.49 1.00
N LEU A 173 7.68 14.75 -0.05
CA LEU A 173 8.27 13.46 -0.43
C LEU A 173 9.16 13.55 -1.67
N SER A 174 9.61 14.75 -2.07
CA SER A 174 10.44 14.95 -3.27
C SER A 174 11.69 14.05 -3.29
N GLY A 175 12.44 14.00 -2.18
CA GLY A 175 13.63 13.15 -2.06
C GLY A 175 13.30 11.65 -2.05
N PHE A 176 12.11 11.27 -1.55
CA PHE A 176 11.62 9.89 -1.65
C PHE A 176 11.37 9.51 -3.11
N PHE A 177 10.67 10.36 -3.87
CA PHE A 177 10.37 10.08 -5.28
C PHE A 177 11.61 10.12 -6.17
N GLU A 178 12.56 11.02 -5.89
CA GLU A 178 13.85 11.05 -6.58
C GLU A 178 14.60 9.72 -6.43
N LYS A 179 14.66 9.19 -5.21
CA LYS A 179 15.25 7.88 -4.94
C LYS A 179 14.46 6.73 -5.56
N ALA A 180 13.14 6.71 -5.38
CA ALA A 180 12.28 5.63 -5.88
C ALA A 180 12.34 5.51 -7.41
N MET A 181 12.29 6.63 -8.12
CA MET A 181 12.26 6.64 -9.58
C MET A 181 13.64 6.39 -10.20
N SER A 182 14.74 6.76 -9.53
CA SER A 182 16.10 6.44 -9.98
C SER A 182 16.45 4.96 -9.81
N GLU A 183 15.98 4.32 -8.73
CA GLU A 183 16.22 2.88 -8.47
C GLU A 183 15.26 1.95 -9.25
N SER A 184 14.14 2.47 -9.77
CA SER A 184 13.08 1.66 -10.39
C SER A 184 13.47 1.01 -11.73
N LEU A 185 14.49 1.53 -12.43
CA LEU A 185 14.82 1.10 -13.80
C LEU A 185 15.48 -0.29 -13.90
N GLU A 186 15.91 -0.88 -12.78
CA GLU A 186 16.73 -2.12 -12.79
C GLU A 186 16.19 -3.28 -11.93
N LYS A 187 15.11 -3.08 -11.16
CA LYS A 187 14.61 -4.12 -10.23
C LYS A 187 13.43 -4.89 -10.84
N HIS A 188 13.65 -6.18 -11.12
CA HIS A 188 12.56 -7.12 -11.31
C HIS A 188 11.82 -7.29 -9.97
N GLU A 189 10.55 -6.95 -9.93
CA GLU A 189 9.70 -7.23 -8.76
C GLU A 189 9.50 -8.75 -8.66
N PRO A 190 9.83 -9.38 -7.52
CA PRO A 190 9.59 -10.81 -7.34
C PRO A 190 8.09 -11.06 -7.27
N LEU A 191 7.54 -11.87 -8.18
CA LEU A 191 6.16 -12.33 -8.08
C LEU A 191 6.01 -13.26 -6.88
N PHE A 192 5.06 -12.97 -5.99
CA PHE A 192 4.77 -13.79 -4.83
C PHE A 192 3.58 -14.71 -5.08
N GLU A 193 3.75 -15.98 -4.74
CA GLU A 193 2.64 -16.92 -4.71
C GLU A 193 1.73 -16.62 -3.51
N THR A 194 0.42 -16.48 -3.77
CA THR A 194 -0.61 -16.22 -2.75
C THR A 194 -1.57 -17.40 -2.58
N GLN A 195 -1.36 -18.53 -3.28
CA GLN A 195 -2.29 -19.67 -3.30
C GLN A 195 -2.52 -20.27 -1.91
N LYS A 196 -1.43 -20.54 -1.17
CA LYS A 196 -1.49 -21.09 0.20
C LYS A 196 -2.18 -20.17 1.20
N SER A 197 -2.00 -18.86 1.07
CA SER A 197 -2.65 -17.89 1.96
C SER A 197 -4.11 -17.68 1.58
N SER A 198 -4.42 -17.72 0.28
CA SER A 198 -5.79 -17.64 -0.23
C SER A 198 -6.63 -18.85 0.16
N SER A 199 -6.03 -20.04 0.30
CA SER A 199 -6.78 -21.21 0.80
C SER A 199 -7.09 -21.14 2.31
N ARG A 200 -6.43 -20.25 3.05
CA ARG A 200 -6.59 -20.06 4.49
C ARG A 200 -7.44 -18.84 4.87
N SER A 201 -7.68 -17.92 3.93
CA SER A 201 -8.46 -16.71 4.14
C SER A 201 -9.47 -16.53 3.02
N LEU A 202 -10.76 -16.56 3.38
CA LEU A 202 -11.82 -16.26 2.42
C LEU A 202 -11.77 -14.80 1.99
N ALA A 203 -11.34 -13.90 2.87
CA ALA A 203 -11.15 -12.50 2.53
C ALA A 203 -10.08 -12.34 1.43
N LEU A 204 -8.94 -13.02 1.56
CA LEU A 204 -7.86 -12.96 0.58
C LEU A 204 -8.27 -13.60 -0.75
N SER A 205 -8.91 -14.77 -0.69
CA SER A 205 -9.43 -15.48 -1.88
C SER A 205 -10.42 -14.63 -2.67
N ASN A 206 -11.28 -13.90 -1.98
CA ASN A 206 -12.29 -13.03 -2.58
C ASN A 206 -11.81 -11.60 -2.86
N CYS A 207 -10.55 -11.29 -2.56
CA CYS A 207 -9.98 -9.97 -2.80
C CYS A 207 -10.17 -9.58 -4.27
N GLN A 208 -10.70 -8.38 -4.49
CA GLN A 208 -10.91 -7.86 -5.84
C GLN A 208 -9.68 -7.08 -6.30
N LYS A 209 -9.54 -6.99 -7.63
CA LYS A 209 -8.48 -6.17 -8.22
C LYS A 209 -8.72 -4.70 -7.89
N ILE A 210 -7.67 -3.89 -7.89
CA ILE A 210 -7.78 -2.44 -7.77
C ILE A 210 -8.40 -1.88 -9.07
N ASP A 211 -9.73 -1.75 -9.11
CA ASP A 211 -10.48 -1.29 -10.27
C ASP A 211 -11.00 0.15 -10.11
N ALA A 212 -11.65 0.67 -11.16
CA ALA A 212 -12.24 2.00 -11.16
C ALA A 212 -13.34 2.17 -10.10
N LYS A 213 -14.05 1.10 -9.70
CA LYS A 213 -15.07 1.20 -8.65
C LYS A 213 -14.42 1.46 -7.29
N LEU A 214 -13.37 0.72 -6.96
CA LEU A 214 -12.62 0.89 -5.72
C LEU A 214 -11.88 2.24 -5.70
N ILE A 215 -11.22 2.62 -6.79
CA ILE A 215 -10.53 3.92 -6.87
C ILE A 215 -11.52 5.08 -6.73
N LYS A 216 -12.71 4.97 -7.34
CA LYS A 216 -13.76 5.98 -7.17
C LYS A 216 -14.23 6.10 -5.72
N LEU A 217 -14.27 4.99 -4.98
CA LEU A 217 -14.58 5.01 -3.56
C LEU A 217 -13.53 5.81 -2.76
N TYR A 218 -12.23 5.58 -3.02
CA TYR A 218 -11.14 6.36 -2.41
C TYR A 218 -11.19 7.84 -2.77
N VAL A 219 -11.38 8.16 -4.06
CA VAL A 219 -11.51 9.54 -4.54
C VAL A 219 -12.69 10.24 -3.86
N ASN A 220 -13.85 9.58 -3.77
CA ASN A 220 -15.02 10.15 -3.10
C ASN A 220 -14.76 10.40 -1.61
N HIS A 221 -14.13 9.46 -0.91
CA HIS A 221 -13.74 9.65 0.49
C HIS A 221 -12.83 10.87 0.65
N TRP A 222 -11.78 10.98 -0.17
CA TRP A 222 -10.86 12.11 -0.15
C TRP A 222 -11.52 13.45 -0.48
N LYS A 223 -12.48 13.49 -1.41
CA LYS A 223 -13.30 14.69 -1.67
C LYS A 223 -14.16 15.06 -0.47
N ASN A 224 -14.79 14.07 0.18
CA ASN A 224 -15.66 14.29 1.34
C ASN A 224 -14.91 14.86 2.55
N ILE A 225 -13.64 14.50 2.74
CA ILE A 225 -12.79 15.05 3.81
C ILE A 225 -11.98 16.27 3.36
N SER A 226 -12.28 16.83 2.18
CA SER A 226 -11.58 17.99 1.60
C SER A 226 -10.08 17.80 1.38
N PHE A 227 -9.62 16.55 1.26
CA PHE A 227 -8.25 16.26 0.82
C PHE A 227 -8.11 16.50 -0.69
N LEU A 228 -9.05 16.00 -1.49
CA LEU A 228 -9.17 16.32 -2.93
C LEU A 228 -10.23 17.40 -3.15
N ASP A 229 -10.13 18.10 -4.28
CA ASP A 229 -11.11 19.13 -4.63
C ASP A 229 -12.30 18.44 -5.32
N SER A 230 -13.49 19.05 -5.25
CA SER A 230 -14.73 18.47 -5.77
C SER A 230 -14.73 18.30 -7.28
#